data_AF-A0A671YL59-F1
#
_entry.id   AF-A0A671YL59-F1
#
_cell.length_a   1.000
_cell.length_b   1.000
_cell.length_c   1.000
_cell.angle_alpha   90.00
_cell.angle_beta   90.00
_cell.angle_gamma   90.00
#
_symmetry.space_group_name_H-M   'P 1'
#
loop_
_entity.id
_entity.type
_entity.pdbx_description
1 polymer ?
#
loop_
_entity_poly.entity_id
_entity_poly.type
_entity_poly.pdbx_seq_one_letter_code
_entity_poly.pdbx_strand_id
1 'polypeptide(L)'
;MTQSEHFKIIFQVFKELAPAPTSGIVIVTLSSCVLFGIQTYFNFTQGIFSVGATVFQNGHLHRLLTYPFYHKDLAQLLLSITTLVFLGGSLEKGFGTVRFLFLFLLLSTTTGLFYSFVDLMQSDSDQSHVEGLLPVALACVAVTTMHTKMTRGFLCGVSFPTMALPWVLLLITTALTPHSVLPCNIIGILVGWVYGKGRLSLVDLTEARAGVLEKMMPFRLLRSISGVMFVPASTEERRKTLLPQINPTPGSYPVQAYAPLSSINTADPTAKFYEGWQNSTNTPLSTSTPPLIPHGHGPAQSFGLSHGHSSEPSSGHSCNHSHSHSQP
;
A
#
# COMPACT_ATOMS: atom_id res chain seq x y z
N MET A 1 -12.68 -2.93 -39.34
CA MET A 1 -12.41 -3.27 -37.94
C MET A 1 -13.31 -2.38 -37.09
N THR A 2 -14.21 -2.93 -36.28
CA THR A 2 -15.26 -2.15 -35.59
C THR A 2 -14.72 -1.51 -34.31
N GLN A 3 -15.29 -0.37 -33.91
CA GLN A 3 -14.91 0.38 -32.69
C GLN A 3 -14.95 -0.50 -31.42
N SER A 4 -15.86 -1.48 -31.39
CA SER A 4 -15.96 -2.56 -30.39
C SER A 4 -14.67 -3.35 -30.22
N GLU A 5 -14.00 -3.72 -31.32
CA GLU A 5 -12.81 -4.56 -31.28
C GLU A 5 -11.59 -3.77 -30.79
N HIS A 6 -11.48 -2.49 -31.15
CA HIS A 6 -10.46 -1.60 -30.57
C HIS A 6 -10.66 -1.42 -29.07
N PHE A 7 -11.90 -1.24 -28.61
CA PHE A 7 -12.21 -1.14 -27.18
C PHE A 7 -11.87 -2.43 -26.43
N LYS A 8 -12.23 -3.59 -26.99
CA LYS A 8 -11.85 -4.89 -26.42
C LYS A 8 -10.35 -5.07 -26.33
N ILE A 9 -9.60 -4.74 -27.38
CA ILE A 9 -8.13 -4.85 -27.39
C ILE A 9 -7.52 -3.90 -26.36
N ILE A 10 -7.97 -2.65 -26.29
CA ILE A 10 -7.49 -1.68 -25.28
C ILE A 10 -7.82 -2.17 -23.87
N PHE A 11 -9.02 -2.68 -23.64
CA PHE A 11 -9.44 -3.25 -22.36
C PHE A 11 -8.62 -4.48 -21.99
N GLN A 12 -8.32 -5.35 -22.96
CA GLN A 12 -7.48 -6.53 -22.78
C GLN A 12 -6.04 -6.12 -22.43
N VAL A 13 -5.45 -5.18 -23.17
CA VAL A 13 -4.10 -4.64 -22.90
C VAL A 13 -4.07 -3.96 -21.53
N PHE A 14 -5.12 -3.23 -21.15
CA PHE A 14 -5.26 -2.66 -19.82
C PHE A 14 -5.33 -3.75 -18.74
N LYS A 15 -6.07 -4.84 -18.99
CA LYS A 15 -6.20 -5.99 -18.07
C LYS A 15 -4.87 -6.74 -17.89
N GLU A 16 -4.07 -6.85 -18.95
CA GLU A 16 -2.76 -7.50 -18.92
C GLU A 16 -1.67 -6.61 -18.29
N LEU A 17 -1.80 -5.29 -18.39
CA LEU A 17 -0.82 -4.34 -17.86
C LEU A 17 -1.14 -3.88 -16.43
N ALA A 18 -2.41 -3.90 -16.02
CA ALA A 18 -2.83 -3.47 -14.70
C ALA A 18 -2.48 -4.53 -13.64
N PRO A 19 -1.91 -4.13 -12.49
CA PRO A 19 -1.77 -5.03 -11.36
C PRO A 19 -3.14 -5.59 -10.96
N ALA A 20 -3.19 -6.85 -10.50
CA ALA A 20 -4.43 -7.46 -10.03
C ALA A 20 -5.21 -6.48 -9.12
N PRO A 21 -6.47 -6.14 -9.48
CA PRO A 21 -7.18 -5.06 -8.83
C PRO A 21 -7.47 -5.43 -7.37
N THR A 22 -7.02 -4.57 -6.46
CA THR A 22 -7.22 -4.74 -5.03
C THR A 22 -8.64 -4.33 -4.65
N SER A 23 -9.17 -4.97 -3.62
CA SER A 23 -10.60 -4.86 -3.27
C SER A 23 -11.05 -3.43 -2.92
N GLY A 24 -10.18 -2.62 -2.29
CA GLY A 24 -10.46 -1.22 -1.97
C GLY A 24 -10.57 -0.35 -3.21
N ILE A 25 -9.63 -0.47 -4.15
CA ILE A 25 -9.68 0.24 -5.45
C ILE A 25 -10.93 -0.14 -6.23
N VAL A 26 -11.30 -1.42 -6.23
CA VAL A 26 -12.52 -1.89 -6.89
C VAL A 26 -13.74 -1.22 -6.28
N ILE A 27 -13.86 -1.14 -4.96
CA ILE A 27 -14.98 -0.43 -4.31
C ILE A 27 -15.02 1.04 -4.73
N VAL A 28 -13.90 1.76 -4.65
CA VAL A 28 -13.86 3.20 -4.96
C VAL A 28 -14.23 3.45 -6.42
N THR A 29 -13.69 2.63 -7.32
CA THR A 29 -13.95 2.69 -8.75
C THR A 29 -15.41 2.35 -9.06
N LEU A 30 -15.92 1.24 -8.53
CA LEU A 30 -17.29 0.80 -8.74
C LEU A 30 -18.29 1.84 -8.20
N SER A 31 -18.03 2.40 -7.02
CA SER A 31 -18.86 3.46 -6.43
C SER A 31 -18.89 4.70 -7.34
N SER A 32 -17.73 5.11 -7.88
CA SER A 32 -17.65 6.24 -8.83
C SER A 32 -18.42 5.96 -10.12
N CYS A 33 -18.31 4.74 -10.68
CA CYS A 33 -19.04 4.34 -11.88
C CYS A 33 -20.56 4.29 -11.65
N VAL A 34 -21.00 3.73 -10.53
CA VAL A 34 -22.42 3.64 -10.18
C VAL A 34 -23.01 5.04 -9.99
N LEU A 35 -22.34 5.93 -9.25
CA LEU A 35 -22.82 7.30 -9.07
C LEU A 35 -22.84 8.09 -10.38
N PHE A 36 -21.84 7.92 -11.25
CA PHE A 36 -21.83 8.53 -12.59
C PHE A 36 -22.99 8.01 -13.46
N GLY A 37 -23.29 6.71 -13.41
CA GLY A 37 -24.44 6.12 -14.10
C GLY A 37 -25.77 6.67 -13.60
N ILE A 38 -25.94 6.78 -12.27
CA ILE A 38 -27.10 7.41 -11.64
C ILE A 38 -27.21 8.89 -12.07
N GLN A 39 -26.11 9.63 -12.04
CA GLN A 39 -26.06 11.03 -12.48
C GLN A 39 -26.52 11.20 -13.94
N THR A 40 -26.04 10.33 -14.82
CA THR A 40 -26.39 10.32 -16.24
C THR A 40 -27.86 9.95 -16.44
N TYR A 41 -28.38 8.98 -15.68
CA TYR A 41 -29.76 8.53 -15.77
C TYR A 41 -30.78 9.58 -15.30
N PHE A 42 -30.53 10.19 -14.14
CA PHE A 42 -31.43 11.16 -13.53
C PHE A 42 -31.21 12.60 -14.02
N ASN A 43 -30.21 12.86 -14.87
CA ASN A 43 -29.83 14.20 -15.33
C ASN A 43 -29.66 15.19 -14.17
N PHE A 44 -29.00 14.77 -13.09
CA PHE A 44 -28.75 15.65 -11.94
C PHE A 44 -28.00 16.92 -12.39
N THR A 45 -28.45 18.09 -11.91
CA THR A 45 -27.81 19.37 -12.17
C THR A 45 -26.35 19.33 -11.71
N GLN A 46 -25.44 19.76 -12.59
CA GLN A 46 -24.01 19.91 -12.28
C GLN A 46 -23.84 20.86 -11.09
N GLY A 47 -23.00 20.52 -10.10
CA GLY A 47 -22.69 21.39 -8.95
C GLY A 47 -23.41 21.07 -7.62
N ILE A 48 -24.38 20.15 -7.57
CA ILE A 48 -25.11 19.82 -6.32
C ILE A 48 -24.17 19.26 -5.24
N PHE A 49 -23.17 18.48 -5.65
CA PHE A 49 -22.19 17.83 -4.77
C PHE A 49 -20.77 18.38 -4.95
N SER A 50 -20.64 19.53 -5.61
CA SER A 50 -19.36 20.18 -5.80
C SER A 50 -18.82 20.76 -4.48
N VAL A 51 -17.51 20.69 -4.34
CA VAL A 51 -16.77 21.30 -3.23
C VAL A 51 -16.32 22.71 -3.63
N GLY A 52 -16.46 23.65 -2.70
CA GLY A 52 -16.13 25.06 -2.79
C GLY A 52 -16.51 25.79 -1.50
N ALA A 53 -16.53 27.13 -1.49
CA ALA A 53 -16.80 27.97 -0.32
C ALA A 53 -18.16 27.67 0.35
N THR A 54 -19.10 27.11 -0.42
CA THR A 54 -20.42 26.67 0.06
C THR A 54 -20.35 25.61 1.17
N VAL A 55 -19.25 24.86 1.29
CA VAL A 55 -19.05 23.90 2.38
C VAL A 55 -19.01 24.61 3.73
N PHE A 56 -18.32 25.75 3.82
CA PHE A 56 -18.24 26.55 5.04
C PHE A 56 -19.48 27.44 5.24
N GLN A 57 -20.01 28.02 4.16
CA GLN A 57 -21.18 28.90 4.24
C GLN A 57 -22.45 28.14 4.64
N ASN A 58 -22.64 26.92 4.13
CA ASN A 58 -23.85 26.15 4.35
C ASN A 58 -23.66 24.93 5.29
N GLY A 59 -22.43 24.68 5.77
CA GLY A 59 -22.13 23.58 6.68
C GLY A 59 -22.23 22.16 6.09
N HIS A 60 -22.25 22.02 4.76
CA HIS A 60 -22.42 20.72 4.08
C HIS A 60 -21.13 19.90 4.04
N LEU A 61 -20.65 19.44 5.19
CA LEU A 61 -19.42 18.65 5.32
C LEU A 61 -19.46 17.32 4.56
N HIS A 62 -20.65 16.75 4.34
CA HIS A 62 -20.81 15.52 3.56
C HIS A 62 -20.25 15.64 2.14
N ARG A 63 -20.24 16.86 1.55
CA ARG A 63 -19.68 17.13 0.23
C ARG A 63 -18.19 16.81 0.14
N LEU A 64 -17.44 16.98 1.25
CA LEU A 64 -16.01 16.66 1.33
C LEU A 64 -15.72 15.16 1.16
N LEU A 65 -16.72 14.31 1.44
CA LEU A 65 -16.62 12.86 1.28
C LEU A 65 -17.19 12.39 -0.06
N THR A 66 -18.20 13.07 -0.59
CA THR A 66 -18.91 12.61 -1.79
C THR A 66 -18.31 13.13 -3.09
N TYR A 67 -17.65 14.30 -3.09
CA TYR A 67 -17.11 14.91 -4.31
C TYR A 67 -16.16 14.04 -5.15
N PRO A 68 -15.35 13.10 -4.58
CA PRO A 68 -14.47 12.28 -5.41
C PRO A 68 -15.25 11.30 -6.28
N PHE A 69 -16.49 10.98 -5.92
CA PHE A 69 -17.30 10.00 -6.64
C PHE A 69 -18.13 10.64 -7.76
N TYR A 70 -18.33 11.96 -7.72
CA TYR A 70 -19.04 12.72 -8.76
C TYR A 70 -18.08 13.18 -9.84
N HIS A 71 -18.45 12.98 -11.11
CA HIS A 71 -17.61 13.28 -12.26
C HIS A 71 -18.41 14.03 -13.31
N LYS A 72 -17.82 15.06 -13.92
CA LYS A 72 -18.49 15.84 -14.97
C LYS A 72 -18.53 15.10 -16.29
N ASP A 73 -17.39 14.52 -16.66
CA ASP A 73 -17.19 13.86 -17.95
C ASP A 73 -16.75 12.40 -17.78
N LEU A 74 -17.14 11.54 -18.73
CA LEU A 74 -16.67 10.17 -18.81
C LEU A 74 -15.14 10.10 -18.96
N ALA A 75 -14.54 11.02 -19.72
CA ALA A 75 -13.10 11.10 -19.88
C ALA A 75 -12.38 11.35 -18.56
N GLN A 76 -12.91 12.28 -17.75
CA GLN A 76 -12.38 12.58 -16.42
C GLN A 76 -12.49 11.37 -15.49
N LEU A 77 -13.62 10.65 -15.52
CA LEU A 77 -13.83 9.42 -14.76
C LEU A 77 -12.81 8.34 -15.14
N LEU A 78 -12.70 8.02 -16.43
CA LEU A 78 -11.79 6.98 -16.93
C LEU A 78 -10.33 7.28 -16.60
N LEU A 79 -9.93 8.55 -16.71
CA LEU A 79 -8.56 8.99 -16.41
C LEU A 79 -8.25 8.89 -14.91
N SER A 80 -9.22 9.24 -14.06
CA SER A 80 -9.09 9.14 -12.61
C SER A 80 -9.02 7.68 -12.16
N ILE A 81 -9.88 6.82 -12.71
CA ILE A 81 -9.86 5.37 -12.46
C ILE A 81 -8.53 4.78 -12.90
N THR A 82 -8.06 5.12 -14.10
CA THR A 82 -6.78 4.65 -14.64
C THR A 82 -5.63 5.00 -13.69
N THR A 83 -5.56 6.26 -13.27
CA THR A 83 -4.55 6.74 -12.33
C THR A 83 -4.63 6.00 -11.00
N LEU A 84 -5.83 5.81 -10.45
CA LEU A 84 -6.03 5.11 -9.18
C LEU A 84 -5.72 3.62 -9.27
N VAL A 85 -6.07 2.93 -10.36
CA VAL A 85 -5.82 1.49 -10.52
C VAL A 85 -4.32 1.21 -10.67
N PHE A 86 -3.62 1.96 -11.53
CA PHE A 86 -2.20 1.72 -11.77
C PHE A 86 -1.33 2.06 -10.56
N LEU A 87 -1.61 3.15 -9.85
CA LEU A 87 -0.74 3.65 -8.79
C LEU A 87 -1.31 3.51 -7.38
N GLY A 88 -2.62 3.42 -7.21
CA GLY A 88 -3.24 3.15 -5.92
C GLY A 88 -3.05 1.71 -5.48
N GLY A 89 -2.85 0.77 -6.41
CA GLY A 89 -2.68 -0.66 -6.11
C GLY A 89 -1.49 -0.94 -5.20
N SER A 90 -0.39 -0.21 -5.40
CA SER A 90 0.79 -0.32 -4.54
C SER A 90 0.55 0.27 -3.15
N LEU A 91 -0.27 1.32 -3.04
CA LEU A 91 -0.65 1.90 -1.74
C LEU A 91 -1.49 0.91 -0.93
N GLU A 92 -2.52 0.31 -1.55
CA GLU A 92 -3.37 -0.67 -0.87
C GLU A 92 -2.57 -1.92 -0.46
N LYS A 93 -1.68 -2.39 -1.33
CA LYS A 93 -0.75 -3.48 -0.99
C LYS A 93 0.20 -3.12 0.15
N GLY A 94 0.59 -1.85 0.28
CA GLY A 94 1.47 -1.39 1.36
C GLY A 94 0.78 -1.29 2.72
N PHE A 95 -0.45 -0.77 2.75
CA PHE A 95 -1.17 -0.42 3.98
C PHE A 95 -2.27 -1.42 4.39
N GLY A 96 -2.78 -2.24 3.46
CA GLY A 96 -3.98 -3.05 3.66
C GLY A 96 -5.25 -2.32 3.23
N THR A 97 -6.27 -3.08 2.82
CA THR A 97 -7.52 -2.55 2.24
C THR A 97 -8.25 -1.59 3.17
N VAL A 98 -8.41 -1.96 4.45
CA VAL A 98 -9.15 -1.16 5.43
C VAL A 98 -8.46 0.19 5.66
N ARG A 99 -7.12 0.16 5.83
CA ARG A 99 -6.31 1.35 6.08
C ARG A 99 -6.24 2.24 4.85
N PHE A 100 -6.18 1.64 3.66
CA PHE A 100 -6.26 2.35 2.39
C PHE A 100 -7.59 3.09 2.25
N LEU A 101 -8.73 2.45 2.50
CA LEU A 101 -10.04 3.11 2.39
C LEU A 101 -10.20 4.24 3.41
N PHE A 102 -9.72 4.05 4.64
CA PHE A 102 -9.70 5.13 5.63
C PHE A 102 -8.80 6.29 5.18
N LEU A 103 -7.58 5.99 4.70
CA LEU A 103 -6.66 7.00 4.18
C LEU A 103 -7.25 7.74 2.98
N PHE A 104 -7.93 7.04 2.07
CA PHE A 104 -8.59 7.64 0.92
C PHE A 104 -9.65 8.67 1.35
N LEU A 105 -10.51 8.33 2.32
CA LEU A 105 -11.50 9.26 2.87
C LEU A 105 -10.84 10.45 3.59
N LEU A 106 -9.73 10.19 4.28
CA LEU A 106 -8.98 11.23 4.98
C LEU A 106 -8.32 12.22 4.01
N LEU A 107 -7.70 11.70 2.94
CA LEU A 107 -7.12 12.50 1.85
C LEU A 107 -8.20 13.30 1.13
N SER A 108 -9.36 12.70 0.85
CA SER A 108 -10.54 13.39 0.30
C SER A 108 -10.97 14.55 1.18
N THR A 109 -11.22 14.28 2.46
CA THR A 109 -11.74 15.27 3.40
C THR A 109 -10.78 16.45 3.55
N THR A 110 -9.50 16.16 3.75
CA THR A 110 -8.48 17.20 3.93
C THR A 110 -8.25 18.00 2.66
N THR A 111 -8.16 17.35 1.50
CA THR A 111 -8.01 18.05 0.21
C THR A 111 -9.18 18.98 -0.05
N GLY A 112 -10.42 18.49 0.11
CA GLY A 112 -11.61 19.30 -0.07
C GLY A 112 -11.72 20.44 0.93
N LEU A 113 -11.29 20.23 2.19
CA LEU A 113 -11.31 21.26 3.23
C LEU A 113 -10.35 22.40 2.91
N PHE A 114 -9.10 22.08 2.54
CA PHE A 114 -8.10 23.08 2.15
C PHE A 114 -8.54 23.83 0.89
N TYR A 115 -9.06 23.12 -0.11
CA TYR A 115 -9.58 23.76 -1.31
C TYR A 115 -10.75 24.70 -0.98
N SER A 116 -11.73 24.27 -0.18
CA SER A 116 -12.86 25.11 0.24
C SER A 116 -12.41 26.35 1.01
N PHE A 117 -11.32 26.24 1.78
CA PHE A 117 -10.77 27.36 2.54
C PHE A 117 -10.09 28.38 1.62
N VAL A 118 -9.33 27.89 0.62
CA VAL A 118 -8.73 28.74 -0.42
C VAL A 118 -9.82 29.42 -1.24
N ASP A 119 -10.86 28.71 -1.63
CA ASP A 119 -12.01 29.23 -2.37
C ASP A 119 -12.78 30.30 -1.55
N LEU A 120 -12.94 30.10 -0.24
CA LEU A 120 -13.55 31.09 0.66
C LEU A 120 -12.75 32.40 0.76
N MET A 121 -11.41 32.32 0.68
CA MET A 121 -10.53 33.50 0.72
C MET A 121 -10.51 34.25 -0.62
N GLN A 122 -10.89 33.59 -1.72
CA GLN A 122 -10.99 34.21 -3.03
C GLN A 122 -12.37 34.89 -3.16
N SER A 123 -12.46 36.12 -2.66
CA SER A 123 -13.70 36.87 -2.48
C SER A 123 -14.47 37.24 -3.75
N ASP A 124 -13.97 36.93 -4.96
CA ASP A 124 -14.53 37.48 -6.21
C ASP A 124 -14.24 36.67 -7.49
N SER A 125 -13.67 35.47 -7.39
CA SER A 125 -13.40 34.64 -8.58
C SER A 125 -14.57 33.70 -8.87
N ASP A 126 -14.89 33.53 -10.15
CA ASP A 126 -15.84 32.54 -10.68
C ASP A 126 -15.87 31.28 -9.81
N GLN A 127 -17.06 30.95 -9.30
CA GLN A 127 -17.29 29.86 -8.37
C GLN A 127 -16.84 28.54 -9.01
N SER A 128 -15.57 28.19 -8.80
CA SER A 128 -14.94 27.09 -9.51
C SER A 128 -15.37 25.78 -8.85
N HIS A 129 -16.39 25.15 -9.42
CA HIS A 129 -16.93 23.92 -8.87
C HIS A 129 -15.97 22.75 -9.09
N VAL A 130 -15.43 22.19 -8.00
CA VAL A 130 -14.59 20.98 -8.03
C VAL A 130 -15.45 19.74 -7.86
N GLU A 131 -15.28 18.81 -8.79
CA GLU A 131 -15.86 17.47 -8.78
C GLU A 131 -14.84 16.51 -9.39
N GLY A 132 -14.71 15.30 -8.86
CA GLY A 132 -13.93 14.23 -9.47
C GLY A 132 -12.95 13.54 -8.53
N LEU A 133 -12.66 12.28 -8.86
CA LEU A 133 -11.75 11.39 -8.13
C LEU A 133 -10.27 11.80 -8.27
N LEU A 134 -9.94 12.57 -9.31
CA LEU A 134 -8.57 12.89 -9.68
C LEU A 134 -7.71 13.52 -8.58
N PRO A 135 -8.17 14.56 -7.81
CA PRO A 135 -7.35 15.15 -6.75
C PRO A 135 -6.97 14.13 -5.67
N VAL A 136 -7.91 13.23 -5.33
CA VAL A 136 -7.67 12.18 -4.32
C VAL A 136 -6.78 11.07 -4.88
N ALA A 137 -6.96 10.71 -6.16
CA ALA A 137 -6.06 9.78 -6.84
C ALA A 137 -4.62 10.32 -6.86
N LEU A 138 -4.42 11.59 -7.21
CA LEU A 138 -3.11 12.25 -7.18
C LEU A 138 -2.53 12.34 -5.76
N ALA A 139 -3.38 12.55 -4.74
CA ALA A 139 -2.96 12.50 -3.34
C ALA A 139 -2.47 11.09 -2.95
N CYS A 140 -3.20 10.03 -3.33
CA CYS A 140 -2.76 8.65 -3.12
C CYS A 140 -1.41 8.39 -3.80
N VAL A 141 -1.23 8.87 -5.03
CA VAL A 141 0.06 8.78 -5.74
C VAL A 141 1.17 9.48 -4.98
N ALA A 142 0.92 10.69 -4.49
CA ALA A 142 1.86 11.46 -3.69
C ALA A 142 2.25 10.76 -2.37
N VAL A 143 1.31 10.07 -1.71
CA VAL A 143 1.64 9.24 -0.54
C VAL A 143 2.51 8.05 -0.94
N THR A 144 2.16 7.34 -2.01
CA THR A 144 2.93 6.20 -2.52
C THR A 144 4.38 6.60 -2.85
N THR A 145 4.56 7.77 -3.47
CA THR A 145 5.89 8.24 -3.87
C THR A 145 6.76 8.63 -2.67
N MET A 146 6.16 9.09 -1.57
CA MET A 146 6.87 9.34 -0.31
C MET A 146 7.28 8.06 0.42
N HIS A 147 6.42 7.02 0.38
CA HIS A 147 6.66 5.78 1.13
C HIS A 147 7.56 4.79 0.38
N THR A 148 7.76 4.97 -0.93
CA THR A 148 8.67 4.11 -1.70
C THR A 148 10.13 4.52 -1.50
N LYS A 149 11.00 3.51 -1.33
CA LYS A 149 12.46 3.70 -1.29
C LYS A 149 13.07 3.80 -2.70
N MET A 150 12.26 3.65 -3.75
CA MET A 150 12.72 3.76 -5.14
C MET A 150 12.88 5.23 -5.52
N THR A 151 14.11 5.61 -5.90
CA THR A 151 14.45 6.99 -6.28
C THR A 151 14.06 7.33 -7.73
N ARG A 152 13.91 6.33 -8.60
CA ARG A 152 13.49 6.48 -9.99
C ARG A 152 12.23 5.65 -10.26
N GLY A 153 11.23 6.29 -10.85
CA GLY A 153 10.05 5.65 -11.40
C GLY A 153 10.17 5.52 -12.92
N PHE A 154 9.40 4.60 -13.49
CA PHE A 154 9.26 4.43 -14.93
C PHE A 154 7.79 4.64 -15.30
N LEU A 155 7.51 5.53 -16.25
CA LEU A 155 6.19 5.75 -16.83
C LEU A 155 6.37 5.76 -18.34
N CYS A 156 5.69 4.84 -19.01
CA CYS A 156 5.74 4.72 -20.47
C CYS A 156 7.18 4.61 -21.04
N GLY A 157 8.09 3.94 -20.31
CA GLY A 157 9.49 3.74 -20.72
C GLY A 157 10.44 4.91 -20.40
N VAL A 158 9.94 6.03 -19.88
CA VAL A 158 10.77 7.18 -19.48
C VAL A 158 11.04 7.12 -17.98
N SER A 159 12.31 7.26 -17.59
CA SER A 159 12.71 7.34 -16.18
C SER A 159 12.63 8.76 -15.65
N PHE A 160 11.93 8.98 -14.54
CA PHE A 160 11.91 10.27 -13.83
C PHE A 160 12.04 10.01 -12.32
N PRO A 161 12.49 11.01 -11.55
CA PRO A 161 12.52 10.89 -10.10
C PRO A 161 11.10 10.63 -9.57
N THR A 162 10.95 9.62 -8.72
CA THR A 162 9.62 9.17 -8.24
C THR A 162 8.79 10.30 -7.61
N MET A 163 9.46 11.32 -7.07
CA MET A 163 8.81 12.51 -6.50
C MET A 163 8.13 13.41 -7.53
N ALA A 164 8.57 13.39 -8.78
CA ALA A 164 7.93 14.12 -9.87
C ALA A 164 6.69 13.40 -10.42
N LEU A 165 6.47 12.12 -10.09
CA LEU A 165 5.36 11.30 -10.60
C LEU A 165 3.98 11.98 -10.46
N PRO A 166 3.59 12.54 -9.29
CA PRO A 166 2.28 13.17 -9.15
C PRO A 166 2.13 14.40 -10.05
N TRP A 167 3.22 15.14 -10.27
CA TRP A 167 3.24 16.35 -11.12
C TRP A 167 3.19 16.01 -12.61
N VAL A 168 3.87 14.95 -13.02
CA VAL A 168 3.79 14.45 -14.40
C VAL A 168 2.37 13.99 -14.70
N LEU A 169 1.74 13.25 -13.79
CA LEU A 169 0.35 12.83 -13.93
C LEU A 169 -0.61 14.01 -13.92
N LEU A 170 -0.37 15.02 -13.08
CA LEU A 170 -1.13 16.27 -13.11
C LEU A 170 -1.08 16.93 -14.50
N LEU A 171 0.10 17.04 -15.08
CA LEU A 171 0.29 17.66 -16.39
C LEU A 171 -0.42 16.88 -17.48
N ILE A 172 -0.27 15.55 -17.50
CA ILE A 172 -0.98 14.66 -18.44
C ILE A 172 -2.49 14.81 -18.27
N THR A 173 -2.99 14.72 -17.03
CA THR A 173 -4.44 14.72 -16.78
C THR A 173 -5.10 16.06 -17.06
N THR A 174 -4.40 17.17 -16.81
CA THR A 174 -4.84 18.51 -17.17
C THR A 174 -4.84 18.70 -18.69
N ALA A 175 -3.81 18.23 -19.39
CA ALA A 175 -3.76 18.33 -20.85
C ALA A 175 -4.89 17.55 -21.53
N LEU A 176 -5.31 16.42 -20.95
CA LEU A 176 -6.39 15.59 -21.46
C LEU A 176 -7.79 16.07 -21.07
N THR A 177 -7.91 16.85 -19.99
CA THR A 177 -9.21 17.26 -19.42
C THR A 177 -9.29 18.79 -19.32
N PRO A 178 -9.95 19.47 -20.26
CA PRO A 178 -10.01 20.94 -20.31
C PRO A 178 -10.74 21.56 -19.11
N HIS A 179 -11.56 20.79 -18.39
CA HIS A 179 -12.36 21.24 -17.24
C HIS A 179 -11.74 20.87 -15.87
N SER A 180 -10.47 20.48 -15.84
CA SER A 180 -9.79 20.10 -14.61
C SER A 180 -9.47 21.33 -13.74
N VAL A 181 -9.97 21.32 -12.51
CA VAL A 181 -9.67 22.34 -11.49
C VAL A 181 -8.24 22.20 -10.96
N LEU A 182 -7.30 22.81 -11.70
CA LEU A 182 -5.87 22.84 -11.37
C LEU A 182 -5.55 23.11 -9.89
N PRO A 183 -6.19 24.10 -9.20
CA PRO A 183 -5.86 24.37 -7.80
C PRO A 183 -6.15 23.21 -6.86
N CYS A 184 -7.29 22.52 -7.02
CA CYS A 184 -7.64 21.41 -6.15
C CYS A 184 -6.70 20.21 -6.34
N ASN A 185 -6.31 19.92 -7.59
CA ASN A 185 -5.35 18.85 -7.87
C ASN A 185 -3.97 19.13 -7.23
N ILE A 186 -3.51 20.38 -7.28
CA ILE A 186 -2.26 20.80 -6.62
C ILE A 186 -2.38 20.62 -5.11
N ILE A 187 -3.48 21.06 -4.50
CA ILE A 187 -3.75 20.86 -3.08
C ILE A 187 -3.74 19.37 -2.73
N GLY A 188 -4.35 18.51 -3.54
CA GLY A 188 -4.33 17.06 -3.34
C GLY A 188 -2.92 16.48 -3.30
N ILE A 189 -2.05 16.89 -4.22
CA ILE A 189 -0.64 16.46 -4.23
C ILE A 189 0.10 16.92 -2.96
N LEU A 190 -0.06 18.18 -2.58
CA LEU A 190 0.58 18.74 -1.38
C LEU A 190 0.10 18.03 -0.11
N VAL A 191 -1.21 17.80 0.01
CA VAL A 191 -1.81 17.04 1.11
C VAL A 191 -1.23 15.63 1.16
N GLY A 192 -1.19 14.92 0.03
CA GLY A 192 -0.59 13.60 -0.06
C GLY A 192 0.87 13.54 0.37
N TRP A 193 1.69 14.55 0.02
CA TRP A 193 3.07 14.65 0.50
C TRP A 193 3.17 14.89 2.01
N VAL A 194 2.34 15.76 2.57
CA VAL A 194 2.31 16.02 4.02
C VAL A 194 1.96 14.74 4.78
N TYR A 195 0.96 13.98 4.29
CA TYR A 195 0.61 12.67 4.84
C TYR A 195 1.76 11.66 4.68
N GLY A 196 2.35 11.57 3.50
CA GLY A 196 3.46 10.64 3.23
C GLY A 196 4.71 10.89 4.07
N LYS A 197 4.93 12.13 4.54
CA LYS A 197 6.04 12.49 5.45
C LYS A 197 5.83 12.05 6.90
N GLY A 198 4.67 11.45 7.23
CA GLY A 198 4.37 10.99 8.60
C GLY A 198 3.99 12.11 9.57
N ARG A 199 3.71 13.33 9.08
CA ARG A 199 3.34 14.49 9.91
C ARG A 199 1.96 14.35 10.58
N LEU A 200 1.16 13.35 10.18
CA LEU A 200 -0.21 13.12 10.63
C LEU A 200 -0.41 11.74 11.26
N SER A 201 0.65 11.16 11.84
CA SER A 201 0.63 9.84 12.48
C SER A 201 -0.44 9.69 13.58
N LEU A 202 -0.89 10.79 14.18
CA LEU A 202 -1.95 10.81 15.20
C LEU A 202 -3.33 10.44 14.65
N VAL A 203 -3.58 10.64 13.36
CA VAL A 203 -4.86 10.35 12.71
C VAL A 203 -4.83 8.97 12.03
N ASP A 204 -3.67 8.33 11.96
CA ASP A 204 -3.53 7.04 11.29
C ASP A 204 -4.29 5.92 12.00
N LEU A 205 -4.98 5.10 11.21
CA LEU A 205 -5.66 3.93 11.72
C LEU A 205 -4.63 2.87 12.14
N THR A 206 -4.52 2.65 13.45
CA THR A 206 -3.67 1.61 14.05
C THR A 206 -4.04 0.22 13.56
N GLU A 207 -3.08 -0.70 13.49
CA GLU A 207 -3.28 -2.09 13.06
C GLU A 207 -4.37 -2.81 13.87
N ALA A 208 -4.41 -2.62 15.20
CA ALA A 208 -5.42 -3.21 16.06
C ALA A 208 -6.86 -2.76 15.69
N ARG A 209 -7.07 -1.44 15.52
CA ARG A 209 -8.37 -0.89 15.12
C ARG A 209 -8.77 -1.33 13.71
N ALA A 210 -7.80 -1.38 12.79
CA ALA A 210 -8.04 -1.86 11.43
C ALA A 210 -8.44 -3.35 11.42
N GLY A 211 -7.82 -4.18 12.27
CA GLY A 211 -8.17 -5.59 12.42
C GLY A 211 -9.56 -5.82 13.05
N VAL A 212 -10.01 -4.94 13.95
CA VAL A 212 -11.39 -4.96 14.45
C VAL A 212 -12.36 -4.60 13.32
N LEU A 213 -12.06 -3.53 12.58
CA LEU A 213 -12.91 -3.03 11.49
C LEU A 213 -13.01 -4.04 10.33
N GLU A 214 -11.94 -4.79 10.06
CA GLU A 214 -11.93 -5.88 9.08
C GLU A 214 -12.97 -6.98 9.40
N LYS A 215 -13.22 -7.24 10.69
CA LYS A 215 -14.21 -8.24 11.15
C LYS A 215 -15.64 -7.73 11.08
N MET A 216 -15.84 -6.42 10.97
CA MET A 216 -17.16 -5.80 10.87
C MET A 216 -17.67 -5.83 9.43
N MET A 217 -18.99 -5.75 9.26
CA MET A 217 -19.56 -5.36 7.97
C MET A 217 -19.23 -3.88 7.74
N PRO A 218 -18.82 -3.45 6.52
CA PRO A 218 -18.87 -4.17 5.25
C PRO A 218 -17.58 -4.92 4.86
N PHE A 219 -16.47 -4.77 5.58
CA PHE A 219 -15.16 -5.33 5.19
C PHE A 219 -15.14 -6.85 5.16
N ARG A 220 -15.92 -7.51 6.03
CA ARG A 220 -16.13 -8.95 5.98
C ARG A 220 -16.77 -9.42 4.67
N LEU A 221 -17.71 -8.64 4.11
CA LEU A 221 -18.30 -8.95 2.79
C LEU A 221 -17.26 -8.76 1.70
N LEU A 222 -16.47 -7.69 1.76
CA LEU A 222 -15.42 -7.42 0.79
C LEU A 222 -14.38 -8.54 0.73
N ARG A 223 -14.00 -9.09 1.89
CA ARG A 223 -13.12 -10.25 1.99
C ARG A 223 -13.73 -11.53 1.39
N SER A 224 -15.06 -11.62 1.30
CA SER A 224 -15.77 -12.76 0.73
C SER A 224 -15.95 -12.70 -0.79
N ILE A 225 -15.65 -11.56 -1.44
CA ILE A 225 -15.82 -11.42 -2.89
C ILE A 225 -14.73 -12.22 -3.61
N SER A 226 -15.15 -13.22 -4.39
CA SER A 226 -14.23 -13.99 -5.24
C SER A 226 -13.76 -13.14 -6.43
N GLY A 227 -12.45 -13.19 -6.74
CA GLY A 227 -11.86 -12.53 -7.91
C GLY A 227 -11.21 -11.16 -7.65
N VAL A 228 -11.29 -10.61 -6.43
CA VAL A 228 -10.55 -9.39 -6.03
C VAL A 228 -9.53 -9.72 -4.93
N MET A 229 -8.37 -9.08 -4.96
CA MET A 229 -7.37 -9.29 -3.92
C MET A 229 -7.67 -8.40 -2.71
N PHE A 230 -8.20 -9.01 -1.65
CA PHE A 230 -8.33 -8.35 -0.36
C PHE A 230 -6.97 -8.36 0.37
N VAL A 231 -6.48 -7.19 0.79
CA VAL A 231 -5.18 -7.06 1.49
C VAL A 231 -5.44 -6.91 3.00
N PRO A 232 -5.04 -7.88 3.83
CA PRO A 232 -5.28 -7.82 5.28
C PRO A 232 -4.71 -6.58 5.96
N ALA A 233 -5.39 -6.15 7.03
CA ALA A 233 -4.91 -5.06 7.86
C ALA A 233 -3.62 -5.42 8.62
N SER A 234 -3.47 -6.69 9.01
CA SER A 234 -2.29 -7.14 9.76
C SER A 234 -1.05 -7.27 8.87
N THR A 235 0.09 -6.83 9.38
CA THR A 235 1.35 -6.82 8.62
C THR A 235 1.84 -8.25 8.37
N GLU A 236 1.60 -9.16 9.32
CA GLU A 236 1.98 -10.57 9.21
C GLU A 236 1.15 -11.31 8.15
N GLU A 237 -0.19 -11.19 8.18
CA GLU A 237 -1.05 -11.84 7.18
C GLU A 237 -0.83 -11.21 5.80
N ARG A 238 -0.62 -9.89 5.72
CA ARG A 238 -0.28 -9.22 4.47
C ARG A 238 0.97 -9.83 3.83
N ARG A 239 2.03 -10.07 4.59
CA ARG A 239 3.24 -10.74 4.06
C ARG A 239 2.92 -12.12 3.52
N LYS A 240 2.11 -12.91 4.21
CA LYS A 240 1.67 -14.24 3.74
C LYS A 240 0.83 -14.17 2.46
N THR A 241 0.04 -13.11 2.28
CA THR A 241 -0.78 -12.93 1.06
C THR A 241 -0.01 -12.37 -0.14
N LEU A 242 1.00 -11.53 0.09
CA LEU A 242 1.73 -10.84 -0.97
C LEU A 242 3.03 -11.55 -1.39
N LEU A 243 3.64 -12.33 -0.49
CA LEU A 243 4.85 -13.08 -0.77
C LEU A 243 4.49 -14.56 -0.94
N PRO A 244 5.04 -15.25 -1.96
CA PRO A 244 4.94 -16.70 -2.05
C PRO A 244 5.45 -17.34 -0.76
N GLN A 245 4.73 -18.32 -0.23
CA GLN A 245 5.23 -19.12 0.89
C GLN A 245 6.42 -19.94 0.39
N ILE A 246 7.63 -19.50 0.72
CA ILE A 246 8.85 -20.25 0.47
C ILE A 246 8.94 -21.29 1.59
N ASN A 247 8.69 -22.56 1.26
CA ASN A 247 9.07 -23.69 2.11
C ASN A 247 10.47 -24.13 1.65
N PRO A 248 11.56 -23.58 2.24
CA PRO A 248 12.88 -24.02 1.87
C PRO A 248 13.03 -25.50 2.23
N THR A 249 13.52 -26.31 1.29
CA THR A 249 13.93 -27.68 1.60
C THR A 249 14.96 -27.63 2.73
N PRO A 250 14.84 -28.44 3.80
CA PRO A 250 15.85 -28.50 4.86
C PRO A 250 17.26 -28.65 4.24
N GLY A 251 18.17 -27.72 4.55
CA GLY A 251 19.53 -27.69 3.97
C GLY A 251 19.72 -26.82 2.71
N SER A 252 18.69 -26.15 2.20
CA SER A 252 18.79 -25.24 1.03
C SER A 252 19.22 -23.80 1.37
N TYR A 253 19.58 -23.54 2.62
CA TYR A 253 20.23 -22.28 2.97
C TYR A 253 21.59 -22.23 2.27
N PRO A 254 21.94 -21.14 1.56
CA PRO A 254 23.30 -20.97 1.11
C PRO A 254 24.18 -20.96 2.35
N VAL A 255 24.90 -22.05 2.59
CA VAL A 255 26.04 -22.04 3.51
C VAL A 255 26.96 -20.97 2.93
N GLN A 256 27.06 -19.83 3.61
CA GLN A 256 28.11 -18.86 3.31
C GLN A 256 29.40 -19.67 3.39
N ALA A 257 29.97 -20.01 2.23
CA ALA A 257 31.32 -20.49 2.17
C ALA A 257 32.15 -19.37 2.79
N TYR A 258 32.59 -19.60 4.03
CA TYR A 258 33.49 -18.69 4.71
C TYR A 258 34.62 -18.41 3.72
N ALA A 259 34.72 -17.15 3.28
CA ALA A 259 35.87 -16.74 2.48
C ALA A 259 37.10 -17.17 3.28
N PRO A 260 38.05 -17.91 2.69
CA PRO A 260 39.27 -18.27 3.41
C PRO A 260 39.87 -16.96 3.94
N LEU A 261 40.17 -16.91 5.25
CA LEU A 261 40.96 -15.81 5.78
C LEU A 261 42.24 -15.74 4.94
N SER A 262 42.39 -14.66 4.18
CA SER A 262 43.63 -14.33 3.49
C SER A 262 44.72 -14.28 4.56
N SER A 263 45.52 -15.34 4.65
CA SER A 263 46.70 -15.36 5.49
C SER A 263 47.62 -14.26 5.00
N ILE A 264 47.81 -13.26 5.86
CA ILE A 264 48.86 -12.24 5.90
C ILE A 264 49.97 -12.47 4.86
N ASN A 265 50.07 -11.57 3.89
CA ASN A 265 51.29 -10.79 3.68
C ASN A 265 51.05 -9.60 2.76
N THR A 266 51.70 -8.49 3.13
CA THR A 266 51.80 -7.19 2.44
C THR A 266 50.60 -6.26 2.51
N ALA A 267 50.76 -5.20 3.30
CA ALA A 267 49.89 -4.05 3.39
C ALA A 267 49.89 -3.26 2.08
N ASP A 268 48.70 -2.95 1.56
CA ASP A 268 48.47 -1.94 0.54
C ASP A 268 47.32 -1.04 1.05
N PRO A 269 47.52 0.28 1.24
CA PRO A 269 46.61 1.10 2.06
C PRO A 269 45.34 1.56 1.32
N THR A 270 44.94 0.90 0.22
CA THR A 270 43.84 1.39 -0.63
C THR A 270 42.75 0.35 -0.94
N ALA A 271 42.57 -0.66 -0.09
CA ALA A 271 41.43 -1.57 -0.19
C ALA A 271 40.22 -0.99 0.59
N LYS A 272 39.26 -0.39 -0.12
CA LYS A 272 37.96 -0.01 0.47
C LYS A 272 37.18 -1.27 0.83
N PHE A 273 37.15 -1.61 2.11
CA PHE A 273 36.20 -2.58 2.63
C PHE A 273 34.77 -2.05 2.46
N TYR A 274 33.93 -2.83 1.79
CA TYR A 274 32.48 -2.62 1.79
C TYR A 274 31.94 -3.24 3.08
N GLU A 275 31.61 -2.40 4.07
CA GLU A 275 30.89 -2.85 5.26
C GLU A 275 29.49 -3.34 4.84
N GLY A 276 29.24 -4.63 5.10
CA GLY A 276 27.91 -5.21 5.03
C GLY A 276 27.02 -4.73 6.18
N TRP A 277 25.78 -4.38 5.85
CA TRP A 277 24.61 -4.23 6.72
C TRP A 277 24.83 -3.80 8.19
N GLN A 278 24.80 -2.48 8.42
CA GLN A 278 24.50 -1.91 9.73
C GLN A 278 22.99 -2.00 10.00
N ASN A 279 22.54 -3.03 10.71
CA ASN A 279 21.29 -2.97 11.46
C ASN A 279 21.60 -2.42 12.85
N SER A 280 21.42 -1.11 12.99
CA SER A 280 21.51 -0.37 14.24
C SER A 280 20.39 -0.77 15.19
N THR A 281 20.74 -1.41 16.30
CA THR A 281 20.02 -1.26 17.57
C THR A 281 21.05 -0.80 18.60
N ASN A 282 21.08 0.50 18.86
CA ASN A 282 21.93 1.11 19.88
C ASN A 282 21.36 0.84 21.28
N THR A 283 22.11 0.12 22.10
CA THR A 283 22.25 0.37 23.55
C THR A 283 23.63 -0.14 23.98
N PRO A 284 24.51 0.71 24.55
CA PRO A 284 25.88 0.33 24.86
C PRO A 284 25.99 -0.23 26.28
N LEU A 285 26.67 -1.37 26.45
CA LEU A 285 27.25 -1.75 27.73
C LEU A 285 28.67 -2.28 27.52
N SER A 286 29.62 -1.42 27.84
CA SER A 286 30.87 -1.66 28.56
C SER A 286 31.66 -2.96 28.28
N THR A 287 32.73 -2.81 27.49
CA THR A 287 34.10 -3.28 27.75
C THR A 287 34.32 -4.40 28.78
N SER A 288 34.85 -5.55 28.34
CA SER A 288 36.22 -5.99 28.69
C SER A 288 36.57 -7.37 28.11
N THR A 289 37.70 -7.38 27.42
CA THR A 289 38.63 -8.45 26.97
C THR A 289 38.53 -9.85 27.59
N PRO A 290 38.67 -10.95 26.80
CA PRO A 290 38.82 -12.32 27.31
C PRO A 290 40.29 -12.66 27.66
N PRO A 291 40.58 -13.47 28.69
CA PRO A 291 41.94 -13.90 28.96
C PRO A 291 42.35 -15.10 28.08
N LEU A 292 43.57 -15.00 27.56
CA LEU A 292 44.32 -16.04 26.87
C LEU A 292 44.55 -17.26 27.78
N ILE A 293 44.48 -18.47 27.21
CA ILE A 293 45.16 -19.65 27.76
C ILE A 293 45.97 -20.31 26.62
N PRO A 294 47.27 -20.62 26.81
CA PRO A 294 48.15 -21.11 25.76
C PRO A 294 48.13 -22.65 25.59
N HIS A 295 48.57 -23.05 24.41
CA HIS A 295 48.75 -24.40 23.88
C HIS A 295 49.35 -25.48 24.81
N GLY A 296 48.91 -26.72 24.62
CA GLY A 296 49.64 -27.94 24.99
C GLY A 296 49.22 -29.12 24.10
N HIS A 297 50.14 -29.58 23.23
CA HIS A 297 49.99 -30.76 22.38
C HIS A 297 50.51 -32.04 23.09
N GLY A 298 49.82 -33.16 22.87
CA GLY A 298 50.35 -34.54 23.02
C GLY A 298 49.46 -35.50 23.84
N PRO A 299 49.58 -36.83 23.66
CA PRO A 299 48.97 -37.55 22.54
C PRO A 299 47.97 -38.67 22.97
N ALA A 300 47.37 -39.27 21.94
CA ALA A 300 46.37 -40.34 21.90
C ALA A 300 46.36 -41.40 23.02
N GLN A 301 45.16 -41.69 23.55
CA GLN A 301 44.75 -43.03 23.95
C GLN A 301 43.27 -43.26 23.55
N SER A 302 43.10 -44.22 22.65
CA SER A 302 41.83 -44.87 22.31
C SER A 302 41.36 -45.73 23.48
N PHE A 303 40.08 -45.68 23.87
CA PHE A 303 39.25 -46.83 24.25
C PHE A 303 37.84 -46.35 24.68
N GLY A 304 36.80 -47.06 24.24
CA GLY A 304 35.60 -47.26 25.05
C GLY A 304 34.30 -46.61 24.56
N LEU A 305 33.55 -47.40 23.79
CA LEU A 305 32.10 -47.27 23.55
C LEU A 305 31.29 -46.97 24.82
N SER A 306 30.32 -46.06 24.73
CA SER A 306 28.94 -46.35 25.18
C SER A 306 27.95 -45.32 24.62
N HIS A 307 27.07 -45.77 23.72
CA HIS A 307 25.88 -45.08 23.28
C HIS A 307 24.78 -45.25 24.34
N GLY A 308 24.36 -44.16 24.96
CA GLY A 308 23.13 -44.09 25.75
C GLY A 308 22.07 -43.28 25.02
N HIS A 309 21.25 -43.93 24.21
CA HIS A 309 20.01 -43.38 23.70
C HIS A 309 18.94 -43.49 24.79
N SER A 310 18.45 -42.35 25.30
CA SER A 310 17.16 -42.28 25.99
C SER A 310 16.24 -41.35 25.21
N SER A 311 15.38 -41.97 24.42
CA SER A 311 14.23 -41.38 23.76
C SER A 311 12.99 -41.55 24.67
N GLU A 312 12.43 -40.45 25.15
CA GLU A 312 11.05 -40.38 25.64
C GLU A 312 10.23 -39.47 24.70
N PRO A 313 9.07 -39.93 24.21
CA PRO A 313 8.07 -39.05 23.64
C PRO A 313 6.80 -38.95 24.51
N SER A 314 6.27 -37.72 24.53
CA SER A 314 4.84 -37.34 24.48
C SER A 314 3.87 -37.73 25.61
N SER A 315 3.41 -36.68 26.34
CA SER A 315 2.00 -36.20 26.44
C SER A 315 0.93 -37.08 25.76
N GLY A 316 -0.22 -37.44 26.34
CA GLY A 316 -1.15 -36.65 27.15
C GLY A 316 -2.48 -36.45 26.38
N HIS A 317 -3.60 -36.91 26.98
CA HIS A 317 -5.03 -36.62 26.66
C HIS A 317 -5.66 -37.23 25.37
N SER A 318 -6.62 -38.17 25.42
CA SER A 318 -8.02 -38.18 25.90
C SER A 318 -9.05 -37.58 24.93
N CYS A 319 -9.97 -38.40 24.40
CA CYS A 319 -11.38 -38.12 23.99
C CYS A 319 -12.01 -39.44 23.45
N ASN A 320 -12.80 -40.18 24.24
CA ASN A 320 -14.28 -40.17 24.31
C ASN A 320 -15.03 -40.44 22.99
N HIS A 321 -15.62 -41.65 22.85
CA HIS A 321 -16.85 -41.89 22.08
C HIS A 321 -17.63 -43.07 22.69
N SER A 322 -18.81 -42.76 23.23
CA SER A 322 -19.82 -43.70 23.70
C SER A 322 -20.97 -43.76 22.69
N HIS A 323 -21.31 -44.97 22.23
CA HIS A 323 -22.55 -45.25 21.51
C HIS A 323 -23.32 -46.33 22.26
N SER A 324 -24.50 -45.97 22.74
CA SER A 324 -25.47 -46.85 23.40
C SER A 324 -26.38 -47.52 22.37
N HIS A 325 -26.52 -48.83 22.49
CA HIS A 325 -27.55 -49.65 21.87
C HIS A 325 -28.90 -49.50 22.60
N SER A 326 -29.99 -49.48 21.83
CA SER A 326 -31.31 -49.88 22.30
C SER A 326 -32.10 -50.49 21.13
N GLN A 327 -32.29 -51.80 21.19
CA GLN A 327 -33.36 -52.54 20.49
C GLN A 327 -34.44 -52.90 21.53
N PRO A 328 -35.63 -53.26 21.07
CA PRO A 328 -36.29 -54.47 21.53
C PRO A 328 -36.16 -55.62 20.53
#